data_AF-A0A7C8DFN2-F1
#
_entry.id   AF-A0A7C8DFN2-F1
#
_cell.length_a   1.000
_cell.length_b   1.000
_cell.length_c   1.000
_cell.angle_alpha   90.00
_cell.angle_beta   90.00
_cell.angle_gamma   90.00
#
_symmetry.space_group_name_H-M   'P 1'
#
loop_
_entity.id
_entity.type
_entity.pdbx_description
1 polymer ?
#
loop_
_entity_poly.entity_id
_entity_poly.type
_entity_poly.pdbx_seq_one_letter_code
_entity_poly.pdbx_strand_id
1 'polypeptide(L)'
;MKPAQVLMLLPDRDFDPTESSTPWRLLSAAGHVVTFSTGSGEAGVCDQRTLHGEGLPLLAGSLRCRPDNRSSYQAMERDPRFQQPLRWVDVDPQAFDALLLPGGHAPGMKPYLESFEVQRIIRAFFSREAPVGA
;
A
#
# COMPACT_ATOMS: atom_id res chain seq x y z
N MET A 1 -4.23 -20.12 -12.91
CA MET A 1 -3.53 -18.97 -13.53
C MET A 1 -2.10 -18.95 -13.04
N LYS A 2 -1.17 -18.40 -13.84
CA LYS A 2 0.19 -18.11 -13.36
C LYS A 2 0.11 -16.99 -12.30
N PRO A 3 0.81 -17.09 -11.16
CA PRO A 3 0.92 -16.01 -10.19
C PRO A 3 1.45 -14.73 -10.84
N ALA A 4 0.78 -13.61 -10.61
CA ALA A 4 1.26 -12.28 -11.02
C ALA A 4 2.08 -11.66 -9.89
N GLN A 5 3.10 -10.88 -10.24
CA GLN A 5 3.88 -10.05 -9.33
C GLN A 5 3.25 -8.66 -9.26
N VAL A 6 2.71 -8.29 -8.10
CA VAL A 6 2.05 -7.00 -7.87
C VAL A 6 2.94 -6.16 -6.96
N LEU A 7 3.29 -4.96 -7.41
CA LEU A 7 3.93 -3.96 -6.55
C LEU A 7 2.86 -3.15 -5.83
N MET A 8 2.86 -3.17 -4.50
CA MET A 8 2.10 -2.22 -3.68
C MET A 8 3.03 -1.10 -3.23
N LEU A 9 2.84 0.08 -3.79
CA LEU A 9 3.67 1.25 -3.50
C LEU A 9 3.03 2.06 -2.37
N LEU A 10 3.73 2.20 -1.25
CA LEU A 10 3.23 2.82 -0.03
C LEU A 10 4.11 4.02 0.38
N PRO A 11 3.54 5.01 1.10
CA PRO A 11 4.33 5.93 1.92
C PRO A 11 4.98 5.20 3.09
N ASP A 12 5.97 5.83 3.73
CA ASP A 12 6.52 5.35 5.00
C ASP A 12 5.49 5.41 6.14
N ARG A 13 4.48 6.28 6.03
CA ARG A 13 3.45 6.46 7.04
C ARG A 13 2.14 7.01 6.47
N ASP A 14 1.08 6.89 7.27
CA ASP A 14 -0.21 7.58 7.10
C ASP A 14 -1.09 7.10 5.91
N PHE A 15 -0.75 5.96 5.31
CA PHE A 15 -1.63 5.31 4.34
C PHE A 15 -2.88 4.72 5.00
N ASP A 16 -3.96 4.57 4.22
CA ASP A 16 -5.20 3.97 4.68
C ASP A 16 -5.03 2.44 4.89
N PRO A 17 -5.32 1.90 6.09
CA PRO A 17 -5.16 0.48 6.37
C PRO A 17 -6.14 -0.41 5.58
N THR A 18 -7.31 0.09 5.20
CA THR A 18 -8.29 -0.65 4.40
C THR A 18 -7.87 -0.73 2.94
N GLU A 19 -7.43 0.38 2.35
CA GLU A 19 -7.01 0.46 0.94
C GLU A 19 -5.72 -0.32 0.65
N SER A 20 -4.91 -0.59 1.68
CA SER A 20 -3.74 -1.46 1.58
C SER A 20 -4.08 -2.93 1.86
N SER A 21 -4.65 -3.22 3.03
CA SER A 21 -4.82 -4.61 3.49
C SER A 21 -5.89 -5.41 2.75
N THR A 22 -6.96 -4.75 2.30
CA THR A 22 -8.05 -5.43 1.57
C THR A 22 -7.57 -5.99 0.24
N PRO A 23 -6.97 -5.18 -0.66
CA PRO A 23 -6.45 -5.71 -1.92
C PRO A 23 -5.29 -6.67 -1.71
N TRP A 24 -4.39 -6.45 -0.73
CA TRP A 24 -3.36 -7.45 -0.40
C TRP A 24 -3.99 -8.82 -0.11
N ARG A 25 -4.96 -8.88 0.80
CA ARG A 25 -5.62 -10.13 1.18
C ARG A 25 -6.29 -10.82 0.00
N LEU A 26 -6.99 -10.05 -0.85
CA LEU A 26 -7.69 -10.59 -2.02
C LEU A 26 -6.72 -11.11 -3.08
N LEU A 27 -5.67 -10.34 -3.38
CA LEU A 27 -4.63 -10.73 -4.36
C LEU A 27 -3.86 -11.96 -3.89
N SER A 28 -3.46 -12.00 -2.62
CA SER A 28 -2.78 -13.17 -2.03
C SER A 28 -3.69 -14.40 -2.01
N ALA A 29 -4.97 -14.26 -1.67
CA ALA A 29 -5.93 -15.36 -1.72
C ALA A 29 -6.17 -15.90 -3.14
N ALA A 30 -6.05 -15.05 -4.16
CA ALA A 30 -6.10 -15.43 -5.56
C ALA A 30 -4.78 -16.06 -6.08
N GLY A 31 -3.75 -16.16 -5.24
CA GLY A 31 -2.46 -16.77 -5.57
C GLY A 31 -1.47 -15.81 -6.25
N HIS A 32 -1.71 -14.51 -6.22
CA HIS A 32 -0.74 -13.49 -6.66
C HIS A 32 0.27 -13.18 -5.55
N VAL A 33 1.43 -12.67 -5.94
CA VAL A 33 2.49 -12.25 -5.00
C VAL A 33 2.46 -10.74 -4.91
N VAL A 34 2.28 -10.21 -3.70
CA VAL A 34 2.32 -8.77 -3.44
C VAL A 34 3.64 -8.43 -2.79
N THR A 35 4.43 -7.58 -3.43
CA THR A 35 5.67 -7.02 -2.90
C THR A 35 5.43 -5.56 -2.56
N PHE A 36 5.94 -5.12 -1.42
CA PHE A 36 5.73 -3.77 -0.92
C PHE A 36 6.95 -2.89 -1.21
N SER A 37 6.72 -1.59 -1.35
CA SER A 37 7.79 -0.61 -1.40
C SER A 37 7.45 0.66 -0.64
N THR A 38 8.44 1.19 0.09
CA THR A 38 8.37 2.42 0.90
C THR A 38 9.55 3.33 0.59
N GLY A 39 9.54 4.57 1.10
CA GLY A 39 10.63 5.52 0.85
C GLY A 39 11.91 5.11 1.58
N SER A 40 11.74 4.69 2.83
CA SER A 40 12.80 4.24 3.72
C SER A 40 13.29 2.82 3.45
N GLY A 41 12.45 1.95 2.88
CA GLY A 41 12.72 0.51 2.80
C GLY A 41 12.40 -0.22 4.10
N GLU A 42 11.86 0.49 5.09
CA GLU A 42 11.28 -0.07 6.31
C GLU A 42 9.77 -0.26 6.14
N ALA A 43 9.19 -1.14 6.95
CA ALA A 43 7.76 -1.37 6.98
C ALA A 43 7.00 -0.06 7.23
N GLY A 44 6.05 0.26 6.34
CA GLY A 44 5.24 1.46 6.48
C GLY A 44 4.28 1.37 7.67
N VAL A 45 3.93 2.52 8.26
CA VAL A 45 2.97 2.60 9.36
C VAL A 45 1.65 3.22 8.88
N CYS A 46 0.54 2.48 8.90
CA CYS A 46 -0.74 3.06 8.46
C CYS A 46 -1.18 4.22 9.38
N ASP A 47 -2.16 5.01 8.93
CA ASP A 47 -2.79 6.02 9.76
C ASP A 47 -3.47 5.37 10.98
N GLN A 48 -2.86 5.56 12.15
CA GLN A 48 -3.32 5.03 13.43
C GLN A 48 -4.70 5.57 13.82
N ARG A 49 -5.05 6.80 13.43
CA ARG A 49 -6.37 7.39 13.70
C ARG A 49 -7.43 6.69 12.88
N THR A 50 -7.16 6.43 11.61
CA THR A 50 -8.05 5.64 10.74
C THR A 50 -8.16 4.20 11.24
N LEU A 51 -7.06 3.59 11.68
CA LEU A 51 -7.03 2.21 12.19
C LEU A 51 -7.91 2.03 13.45
N HIS A 52 -7.74 2.90 14.45
CA HIS A 52 -8.38 2.76 15.75
C HIS A 52 -9.67 3.57 15.89
N GLY A 53 -9.81 4.66 15.13
CA GLY A 53 -10.87 5.64 15.23
C GLY A 53 -10.60 6.75 16.26
N GLU A 54 -9.37 6.87 16.75
CA GLU A 54 -9.00 7.81 17.80
C GLU A 54 -8.94 9.26 17.28
N GLY A 55 -9.58 10.17 18.02
CA GLY A 55 -9.64 11.59 17.66
C GLY A 55 -10.49 11.90 16.41
N LEU A 56 -11.33 10.97 15.95
CA LEU A 56 -12.37 11.25 14.95
C LEU A 56 -13.59 11.89 15.62
N PRO A 57 -14.21 12.93 15.02
CA PRO A 57 -15.50 13.45 15.47
C PRO A 57 -16.56 12.33 15.52
N LEU A 58 -17.53 12.41 16.44
CA LEU A 58 -18.62 11.42 16.58
C LEU A 58 -19.34 11.09 15.26
N LEU A 59 -19.48 12.08 14.37
CA LEU A 59 -20.13 11.92 13.06
C LEU A 59 -19.21 11.33 11.98
N ALA A 60 -17.92 11.21 12.25
CA ALA A 60 -16.91 10.67 11.32
C ALA A 60 -16.62 9.18 11.57
N GLY A 61 -17.52 8.47 12.26
CA GLY A 61 -17.37 7.04 12.56
C GLY A 61 -17.22 6.15 11.33
N SER A 62 -17.65 6.60 10.15
CA SER A 62 -17.43 5.92 8.87
C SER A 62 -15.98 5.94 8.38
N LEU A 63 -15.15 6.86 8.86
CA LEU A 63 -13.71 6.91 8.57
C LEU A 63 -12.91 5.91 9.41
N ARG A 64 -13.52 5.31 10.44
CA ARG A 64 -12.88 4.27 11.23
C ARG A 64 -12.81 2.97 10.44
N CYS A 65 -11.63 2.37 10.40
CA CYS A 65 -11.40 1.04 9.86
C CYS A 65 -12.36 0.01 10.50
N ARG A 66 -13.03 -0.80 9.67
CA ARG A 66 -13.94 -1.85 10.16
C ARG A 66 -13.14 -2.97 10.86
N PRO A 67 -13.75 -3.73 11.79
CA PRO A 67 -13.06 -4.83 12.47
C PRO A 67 -12.36 -5.81 11.52
N ASP A 68 -13.04 -6.25 10.46
CA ASP A 68 -12.49 -7.19 9.48
C ASP A 68 -11.29 -6.61 8.71
N ASN A 69 -11.31 -5.30 8.45
CA ASN A 69 -10.21 -4.59 7.79
C ASN A 69 -9.02 -4.43 8.74
N ARG A 70 -9.25 -4.19 10.04
CA ARG A 70 -8.19 -4.21 11.06
C ARG A 70 -7.52 -5.59 11.13
N SER A 71 -8.31 -6.66 11.14
CA SER A 71 -7.75 -8.02 11.14
C SER A 71 -6.95 -8.32 9.88
N SER A 72 -7.40 -7.81 8.72
CA SER A 72 -6.66 -7.92 7.46
C SER A 72 -5.35 -7.15 7.51
N TYR A 73 -5.34 -5.93 8.05
CA TYR A 73 -4.13 -5.13 8.24
C TYR A 73 -3.14 -5.81 9.18
N GLN A 74 -3.59 -6.33 10.32
CA GLN A 74 -2.74 -7.08 11.24
C GLN A 74 -2.15 -8.34 10.61
N ALA A 75 -2.87 -8.99 9.69
CA ALA A 75 -2.32 -10.12 8.93
C ALA A 75 -1.26 -9.65 7.93
N MET A 76 -1.50 -8.53 7.25
CA MET A 76 -0.55 -7.91 6.31
C MET A 76 0.75 -7.48 7.01
N GLU A 77 0.68 -6.92 8.21
CA GLU A 77 1.86 -6.53 9.01
C GLU A 77 2.78 -7.71 9.37
N ARG A 78 2.24 -8.93 9.34
CA ARG A 78 3.00 -10.16 9.60
C ARG A 78 3.54 -10.80 8.31
N ASP A 79 3.20 -10.28 7.13
CA ASP A 79 3.77 -10.76 5.87
C ASP A 79 5.26 -10.40 5.81
N PRO A 80 6.17 -11.37 5.58
CA PRO A 80 7.59 -11.08 5.48
C PRO A 80 7.95 -10.02 4.42
N ARG A 81 7.16 -9.92 3.34
CA ARG A 81 7.36 -8.92 2.28
C ARG A 81 6.93 -7.52 2.71
N PHE A 82 5.98 -7.42 3.63
CA PHE A 82 5.60 -6.14 4.23
C PHE A 82 6.66 -5.68 5.23
N GLN A 83 7.25 -6.62 5.96
CA GLN A 83 8.32 -6.35 6.93
C GLN A 83 9.66 -5.98 6.27
N GLN A 84 9.85 -6.35 5.00
CA GLN A 84 11.06 -6.08 4.22
C GLN A 84 10.69 -5.49 2.85
N PRO A 85 10.11 -4.28 2.82
CA PRO A 85 9.75 -3.64 1.56
C PRO A 85 10.98 -3.16 0.80
N LEU A 86 10.85 -3.00 -0.51
CA LEU A 86 11.88 -2.34 -1.31
C LEU A 86 11.88 -0.83 -1.03
N ARG A 87 13.04 -0.18 -1.07
CA ARG A 87 13.07 1.28 -1.18
C ARG A 87 12.56 1.70 -2.55
N TRP A 88 11.82 2.81 -2.66
CA TRP A 88 11.33 3.30 -3.96
C TRP A 88 12.45 3.40 -5.01
N VAL A 89 13.63 3.89 -4.59
CA VAL A 89 14.81 4.03 -5.48
C VAL A 89 15.34 2.69 -6.00
N ASP A 90 15.13 1.60 -5.27
CA ASP A 90 15.59 0.26 -5.64
C ASP A 90 14.55 -0.53 -6.44
N VAL A 91 13.35 0.03 -6.67
CA VAL A 91 12.31 -0.62 -7.46
C VAL A 91 12.70 -0.62 -8.94
N ASP A 92 12.84 -1.82 -9.49
CA ASP A 92 12.77 -2.09 -10.93
C ASP A 92 11.31 -2.35 -11.35
N PRO A 93 10.64 -1.42 -12.05
CA PRO A 93 9.26 -1.61 -12.49
C PRO A 93 9.08 -2.75 -13.50
N GLN A 94 10.16 -3.25 -14.13
CA GLN A 94 10.08 -4.39 -15.06
C GLN A 94 9.86 -5.73 -14.35
N ALA A 95 10.12 -5.81 -13.04
CA ALA A 95 9.97 -7.04 -12.26
C ALA A 95 8.51 -7.34 -11.86
N PHE A 96 7.57 -6.45 -12.18
CA PHE A 96 6.18 -6.51 -11.72
C PHE A 96 5.20 -6.46 -12.88
N ASP A 97 4.14 -7.25 -12.78
CA ASP A 97 3.06 -7.34 -13.76
C ASP A 97 1.99 -6.26 -13.54
N ALA A 98 1.81 -5.77 -12.31
CA ALA A 98 0.81 -4.76 -11.96
C ALA A 98 1.26 -3.85 -10.80
N LEU A 99 0.64 -2.68 -10.70
CA LEU A 99 0.89 -1.68 -9.66
C LEU A 99 -0.40 -1.40 -8.88
N LEU A 100 -0.28 -1.32 -7.55
CA LEU A 100 -1.32 -0.84 -6.65
C LEU A 100 -0.82 0.37 -5.87
N LEU A 101 -1.66 1.41 -5.78
CA LEU A 101 -1.37 2.70 -5.17
C LEU A 101 -2.39 3.00 -4.06
N PRO A 102 -2.32 2.35 -2.88
CA PRO A 102 -3.18 2.70 -1.77
C PRO A 102 -3.07 4.18 -1.40
N GLY A 103 -4.22 4.78 -1.10
CA GLY A 103 -4.32 6.16 -0.68
C GLY A 103 -4.16 6.35 0.83
N GLY A 104 -4.66 7.49 1.29
CA GLY A 104 -4.53 7.97 2.65
C GLY A 104 -4.76 9.49 2.66
N HIS A 105 -5.29 9.99 3.78
CA HIS A 105 -5.70 11.41 3.88
C HIS A 105 -4.82 12.20 4.84
N ALA A 106 -3.98 11.53 5.64
CA ALA A 106 -3.18 12.16 6.66
C ALA A 106 -1.90 12.81 6.08
N PRO A 107 -1.34 13.84 6.74
CA PRO A 107 -0.24 14.63 6.19
C PRO A 107 1.04 13.85 5.85
N GLY A 108 1.28 12.69 6.47
CA GLY A 108 2.41 11.83 6.18
C GLY A 108 2.40 11.19 4.79
N MET A 109 1.28 11.30 4.04
CA MET A 109 1.20 10.95 2.62
C MET A 109 2.00 11.90 1.72
N LYS A 110 2.24 13.15 2.13
CA LYS A 110 2.80 14.19 1.25
C LYS A 110 4.14 13.81 0.61
N PRO A 111 5.15 13.28 1.34
CA PRO A 111 6.42 12.88 0.74
C PRO A 111 6.25 11.83 -0.37
N TYR A 112 5.29 10.92 -0.23
CA TYR A 112 4.96 9.93 -1.25
C TYR A 112 4.36 10.58 -2.52
N LEU A 113 3.41 11.51 -2.35
CA LEU A 113 2.76 12.19 -3.47
C LEU A 113 3.72 13.12 -4.25
N GLU A 114 4.66 13.75 -3.55
CA GLU A 114 5.63 14.69 -4.12
C GLU A 114 6.92 14.00 -4.61
N SER A 115 7.06 12.69 -4.41
CA SER A 115 8.29 11.96 -4.71
C SER A 115 8.51 11.72 -6.20
N PHE A 116 9.68 12.13 -6.69
CA PHE A 116 10.14 11.83 -8.05
C PHE A 116 10.26 10.32 -8.29
N GLU A 117 10.73 9.55 -7.29
CA GLU A 117 10.88 8.09 -7.43
C GLU A 117 9.53 7.39 -7.58
N VAL A 118 8.54 7.83 -6.81
CA VAL A 118 7.15 7.33 -6.93
C VAL A 118 6.60 7.64 -8.31
N GLN A 119 6.75 8.88 -8.78
CA GLN A 119 6.32 9.28 -10.13
C GLN A 119 7.05 8.52 -11.23
N ARG A 120 8.36 8.24 -11.08
CA ARG A 120 9.15 7.42 -12.01
C ARG A 120 8.58 6.01 -12.12
N ILE A 121 8.28 5.37 -10.99
CA ILE A 121 7.69 4.03 -10.95
C ILE A 121 6.33 4.04 -11.66
N ILE A 122 5.41 4.94 -11.26
CA ILE A 122 4.07 5.05 -11.84
C ILE A 122 4.14 5.23 -13.37
N ARG A 123 4.99 6.15 -13.85
CA ARG A 123 5.18 6.38 -15.29
C ARG A 123 5.67 5.14 -16.03
N ALA A 124 6.49 4.30 -15.40
CA ALA A 124 6.99 3.07 -16.02
C ALA A 124 5.91 1.98 -16.18
N PHE A 125 4.90 1.93 -15.30
CA PHE A 125 3.73 1.05 -15.47
C PHE A 125 2.77 1.58 -16.54
N PHE A 126 2.48 2.88 -16.55
CA PHE A 126 1.63 3.46 -17.59
C PHE A 126 2.27 3.39 -18.98
N SER A 127 3.58 3.64 -19.11
CA SER A 127 4.28 3.58 -20.41
C SER A 127 4.26 2.21 -21.07
N ARG A 128 4.04 1.13 -20.30
CA ARG A 128 3.93 -0.24 -20.81
C ARG A 128 2.49 -0.75 -20.87
N GLU A 129 1.52 0.10 -20.55
CA GLU A 129 0.10 -0.28 -20.45
C GLU A 129 -0.17 -1.42 -19.43
N ALA A 130 0.62 -1.49 -18.36
CA ALA A 130 0.38 -2.47 -17.31
C ALA A 130 -0.82 -2.07 -16.44
N PRO A 131 -1.54 -3.04 -15.83
CA PRO A 131 -2.61 -2.75 -14.88
C PRO A 131 -2.13 -1.88 -13.71
N VAL A 132 -2.86 -0.80 -13.44
CA VAL A 132 -2.66 0.09 -12.29
C VAL A 132 -3.99 0.24 -11.54
N GLY A 133 -3.98 0.01 -10.24
CA GLY A 133 -5.10 0.30 -9.33
C GLY A 133 -4.72 1.38 -8.31
N ALA A 134 -5.65 2.27 -8.00
CA ALA A 134 -5.53 3.32 -6.99
C ALA A 134 -6.88 3.50 -6.29
#